data_AF-A0A816A8R6-F1
#
_entry.id   AF-A0A816A8R6-F1
#
_cell.length_a   1.000
_cell.length_b   1.000
_cell.length_c   1.000
_cell.angle_alpha   90.00
_cell.angle_beta   90.00
_cell.angle_gamma   90.00
#
_symmetry.space_group_name_H-M   'P 1'
#
loop_
_entity.id
_entity.type
_entity.pdbx_description
1 polymer ?
#
loop_
_entity_poly.entity_id
_entity_poly.type
_entity_poly.pdbx_seq_one_letter_code
_entity_poly.pdbx_strand_id
1 'polypeptide(L)'
;MTYEYFLGKSYLLKDDYRKASECFDTNFQRCPRFMKRNKASILIHLCISKMQFGYTPSLSIIAKYKLNEFHDLLLAVKQGQLYTFDQLLKTIHHKYFLSKGLLLHVETLYLLVVRNLFRQVWLALNKENKISIEMFTRAIEWSNHGETCDPLQCATLLATLISQSRVKAYISYKHMTVVLSKEDPFPKLQ
;
A
#
# COMPACT_ATOMS: atom_id res chain seq x y z
N MET A 1 11.36 11.59 23.34
CA MET A 1 11.17 11.86 21.90
C MET A 1 12.25 11.19 21.05
N THR A 2 13.55 11.47 21.24
CA THR A 2 14.59 10.88 20.37
C THR A 2 14.71 9.36 20.49
N TYR A 3 14.70 8.81 21.71
CA TYR A 3 14.75 7.35 21.94
C TYR A 3 13.60 6.59 21.27
N GLU A 4 12.35 7.00 21.51
CA GLU A 4 11.15 6.35 20.92
C GLU A 4 11.15 6.39 19.39
N TYR A 5 11.72 7.43 18.78
CA TYR A 5 11.82 7.52 17.33
C TYR A 5 12.76 6.45 16.77
N PHE A 6 13.95 6.30 17.37
CA PHE A 6 14.90 5.27 16.94
C PHE A 6 14.44 3.86 17.29
N LEU A 7 13.72 3.69 18.41
CA LEU A 7 13.07 2.43 18.75
C LEU A 7 12.02 2.05 17.69
N GLY A 8 11.17 2.99 17.27
CA GLY A 8 10.22 2.80 16.16
C GLY A 8 10.92 2.41 14.85
N LYS A 9 12.06 3.04 14.53
CA LYS A 9 12.87 2.65 13.36
C LYS A 9 13.46 1.24 13.49
N SER A 10 13.84 0.82 14.70
CA SER A 10 14.32 -0.55 14.95
C SER A 10 13.21 -1.59 14.74
N TYR A 11 11.97 -1.27 15.13
CA TYR A 11 10.82 -2.13 14.84
C TYR A 11 10.49 -2.20 13.35
N LEU A 12 10.55 -1.06 12.64
CA LEU A 12 10.42 -1.04 11.17
C LEU A 12 11.42 -1.98 10.50
N LEU A 13 12.69 -1.91 10.89
CA LEU A 13 13.75 -2.77 10.32
C LEU A 13 13.46 -4.27 10.51
N LYS A 14 12.65 -4.63 11.52
CA LYS A 14 12.24 -6.02 11.81
C LYS A 14 10.85 -6.35 11.26
N ASP A 15 10.29 -5.48 10.41
CA ASP A 15 8.93 -5.56 9.87
C ASP A 15 7.83 -5.65 10.95
N ASP A 16 8.12 -5.23 12.19
CA ASP A 16 7.14 -5.13 13.29
C ASP A 16 6.40 -3.78 13.17
N TYR A 17 5.59 -3.67 12.11
CA TYR A 17 4.87 -2.45 11.77
C TYR A 17 3.90 -1.99 12.87
N ARG A 18 3.39 -2.94 13.69
CA ARG A 18 2.47 -2.63 14.78
C ARG A 18 3.19 -1.84 15.87
N LYS A 19 4.27 -2.39 16.45
CA LYS A 19 5.06 -1.68 17.48
C LYS A 19 5.72 -0.41 16.93
N ALA A 20 6.16 -0.44 15.67
CA ALA A 20 6.67 0.75 15.01
C ALA A 20 5.61 1.87 14.98
N SER A 21 4.38 1.55 14.57
CA SER A 21 3.30 2.52 14.50
C SER A 21 2.95 3.11 15.87
N GLU A 22 2.90 2.30 16.93
CA GLU A 22 2.66 2.74 18.31
C GLU A 22 3.74 3.73 18.80
N CYS A 23 5.01 3.41 18.52
CA CYS A 23 6.14 4.28 18.84
C CYS A 23 6.02 5.63 18.10
N PHE A 24 5.78 5.60 16.79
CA PHE A 24 5.68 6.83 16.00
C PHE A 24 4.44 7.65 16.31
N ASP A 25 3.31 7.03 16.62
CA ASP A 25 2.08 7.72 16.99
C ASP A 25 2.28 8.49 18.29
N THR A 26 2.79 7.82 19.32
CA THR A 26 3.15 8.43 20.61
C THR A 26 4.13 9.59 20.42
N ASN A 27 5.15 9.40 19.59
CA ASN A 27 6.15 10.43 19.32
C ASN A 27 5.57 11.63 18.58
N PHE A 28 4.70 11.38 17.59
CA PHE A 28 4.06 12.44 16.79
C PHE A 28 3.15 13.32 17.65
N GLN A 29 2.42 12.70 18.59
CA GLN A 29 1.56 13.40 19.54
C GLN A 29 2.36 14.27 20.50
N ARG A 30 3.44 13.73 21.10
CA ARG A 30 4.31 14.45 22.04
C ARG A 30 5.18 15.52 21.39
N CYS A 31 5.49 15.39 20.10
CA CYS A 31 6.30 16.36 19.39
C CYS A 31 5.62 17.74 19.37
N PRO A 32 6.30 18.83 19.79
CA PRO A 32 5.73 20.17 19.76
C PRO A 32 5.36 20.63 18.34
N ARG A 33 4.28 21.42 18.21
CA ARG A 33 3.75 21.88 16.91
C ARG A 33 4.75 22.72 16.10
N PHE A 34 5.65 23.45 16.77
CA PHE A 34 6.65 24.29 16.12
C PHE A 34 7.79 23.48 15.47
N MET A 35 8.04 22.24 15.91
CA MET A 35 9.09 21.36 15.36
C MET A 35 8.62 20.66 14.07
N LYS A 36 8.26 21.44 13.05
CA LYS A 36 7.65 20.94 11.80
C LYS A 36 8.49 19.88 11.10
N ARG A 37 9.82 20.06 11.05
CA ARG A 37 10.75 19.09 10.43
C ARG A 37 10.73 17.73 11.12
N ASN A 38 10.76 17.73 12.45
CA ASN A 38 10.72 16.49 13.25
C ASN A 38 9.37 15.80 13.09
N LYS A 39 8.26 16.56 13.17
CA LYS A 39 6.92 16.01 12.90
C LYS A 39 6.80 15.41 11.51
N ALA A 40 7.33 16.06 10.48
CA ALA A 40 7.31 15.54 9.12
C ALA A 40 8.09 14.21 9.02
N SER A 41 9.27 14.12 9.67
CA SER A 41 10.05 12.89 9.72
C SER A 41 9.33 11.77 10.45
N ILE A 42 8.70 12.04 11.60
CA ILE A 42 7.92 11.02 12.32
C ILE A 42 6.70 10.60 11.50
N LEU A 43 6.01 11.57 10.90
CA LEU A 43 4.78 11.34 10.14
C LEU A 43 5.00 10.39 8.96
N ILE A 44 6.06 10.55 8.18
CA ILE A 44 6.30 9.66 7.04
C ILE A 44 6.51 8.21 7.50
N HIS A 45 7.27 7.97 8.58
CA HIS A 45 7.46 6.63 9.12
C HIS A 45 6.16 6.06 9.69
N LEU A 46 5.36 6.89 10.37
CA LEU A 46 4.04 6.52 10.87
C LEU A 46 3.10 6.14 9.72
N CYS A 47 3.08 6.93 8.64
CA CYS A 47 2.27 6.66 7.47
C CYS A 47 2.64 5.33 6.81
N ILE A 48 3.93 5.10 6.54
CA ILE A 48 4.39 3.84 5.95
C ILE A 48 4.03 2.66 6.85
N SER A 49 4.24 2.76 8.17
CA SER A 49 3.90 1.70 9.12
C SER A 49 2.39 1.38 9.09
N LYS A 50 1.54 2.41 9.12
CA LYS A 50 0.07 2.23 9.08
C LYS A 50 -0.40 1.71 7.72
N MET A 51 0.23 2.10 6.63
CA MET A 51 -0.11 1.63 5.28
C MET A 51 0.08 0.13 5.08
N GLN A 52 0.93 -0.53 5.86
CA GLN A 52 1.06 -1.99 5.83
C GLN A 52 -0.21 -2.70 6.29
N PHE A 53 -1.03 -2.02 7.10
CA PHE A 53 -2.36 -2.41 7.49
C PHE A 53 -3.43 -1.74 6.63
N GLY A 54 -3.13 -1.37 5.38
CA GLY A 54 -4.07 -0.79 4.43
C GLY A 54 -4.64 0.59 4.76
N TYR A 55 -4.22 1.22 5.86
CA TYR A 55 -4.56 2.61 6.15
C TYR A 55 -3.98 3.51 5.07
N THR A 56 -4.76 4.42 4.49
CA THR A 56 -4.23 5.39 3.55
C THR A 56 -4.26 6.81 4.12
N PRO A 57 -3.11 7.47 4.27
CA PRO A 57 -3.04 8.85 4.76
C PRO A 57 -3.92 9.83 3.98
N SER A 58 -4.46 10.83 4.68
CA SER A 58 -5.13 11.97 4.03
C SER A 58 -4.11 12.85 3.32
N LEU A 59 -4.39 13.21 2.06
CA LEU A 59 -3.54 14.11 1.27
C LEU A 59 -3.38 15.49 1.94
N SER A 60 -4.40 15.95 2.69
CA SER A 60 -4.33 17.22 3.42
C SER A 60 -3.25 17.22 4.52
N ILE A 61 -3.02 16.08 5.18
CA ILE A 61 -1.99 15.94 6.21
C ILE A 61 -0.60 15.96 5.56
N ILE A 62 -0.46 15.30 4.41
CA ILE A 62 0.79 15.25 3.64
C ILE A 62 1.18 16.63 3.13
N ALA A 63 0.22 17.37 2.56
CA ALA A 63 0.42 18.75 2.14
C ALA A 63 0.79 19.67 3.31
N LYS A 64 0.12 19.53 4.46
CA LYS A 64 0.39 20.33 5.67
C LYS A 64 1.84 20.20 6.16
N TYR A 65 2.44 19.01 6.03
CA TYR A 65 3.83 18.76 6.43
C TYR A 65 4.83 18.81 5.26
N LYS A 66 4.39 19.24 4.07
CA LYS A 66 5.21 19.38 2.84
C LYS A 66 5.94 18.10 2.46
N LEU A 67 5.26 16.96 2.59
CA LEU A 67 5.79 15.65 2.21
C LEU A 67 5.51 15.37 0.71
N ASN A 68 6.02 16.24 -0.16
CA ASN A 68 5.68 16.23 -1.59
C ASN A 68 6.05 14.91 -2.29
N GLU A 69 7.26 14.41 -2.02
CA GLU A 69 7.75 13.11 -2.54
C GLU A 69 6.86 11.92 -2.12
N PHE A 70 6.08 12.07 -1.05
CA PHE A 70 5.17 11.02 -0.59
C PHE A 70 3.75 11.22 -1.14
N HIS A 71 3.41 12.42 -1.61
CA HIS A 71 2.09 12.76 -2.11
C HIS A 71 1.73 11.97 -3.37
N ASP A 72 2.62 11.95 -4.36
CA ASP A 72 2.37 11.32 -5.65
C ASP A 72 2.34 9.79 -5.53
N LEU A 73 3.24 9.25 -4.69
CA LEU A 73 3.21 7.84 -4.30
C LEU A 73 1.84 7.46 -3.68
N LEU A 74 1.32 8.29 -2.77
CA LEU A 74 0.02 8.02 -2.16
C LEU A 74 -1.15 8.06 -3.14
N LEU A 75 -1.10 8.94 -4.14
CA LEU A 75 -2.10 8.96 -5.20
C LEU A 75 -2.07 7.67 -6.01
N ALA A 76 -0.88 7.23 -6.43
CA ALA A 76 -0.71 5.98 -7.16
C ALA A 76 -1.25 4.78 -6.36
N VAL A 77 -0.91 4.71 -5.06
CA VAL A 77 -1.42 3.65 -4.16
C VAL A 77 -2.93 3.68 -4.04
N LYS A 78 -3.55 4.86 -3.82
CA LYS A 78 -5.01 4.98 -3.68
C LYS A 78 -5.76 4.57 -4.94
N GLN A 79 -5.22 4.94 -6.10
CA GLN A 79 -5.86 4.72 -7.38
C GLN A 79 -5.56 3.33 -7.96
N GLY A 80 -4.59 2.60 -7.40
CA GLY A 80 -4.18 1.29 -7.92
C GLY A 80 -3.36 1.41 -9.21
N GLN A 81 -2.60 2.50 -9.38
CA GLN A 81 -1.78 2.73 -10.57
C GLN A 81 -0.42 2.05 -10.44
N LEU A 82 -0.29 0.85 -10.99
CA LEU A 82 0.93 0.03 -10.91
C LEU A 82 2.10 0.69 -11.62
N TYR A 83 1.94 1.11 -12.89
CA TYR A 83 3.02 1.75 -13.64
C TYR A 83 3.54 3.03 -12.96
N THR A 84 2.63 3.91 -12.54
CA THR A 84 3.00 5.16 -11.87
C THR A 84 3.75 4.87 -10.57
N PHE A 85 3.30 3.89 -9.79
CA PHE A 85 3.98 3.49 -8.57
C PHE A 85 5.42 3.00 -8.85
N ASP A 86 5.61 2.14 -9.85
CA ASP A 86 6.92 1.62 -10.23
C ASP A 86 7.86 2.72 -10.77
N GLN A 87 7.34 3.64 -11.59
CA GLN A 87 8.11 4.77 -12.10
C GLN A 87 8.57 5.69 -10.96
N LEU A 88 7.68 6.03 -10.04
CA LEU A 88 7.96 6.89 -8.89
C LEU A 88 9.01 6.27 -7.96
N LEU A 89 8.94 4.95 -7.75
CA LEU A 89 9.95 4.20 -7.00
C LEU A 89 11.32 4.21 -7.67
N LYS A 90 11.38 4.00 -8.99
CA LYS A 90 12.65 3.92 -9.75
C LYS A 90 13.35 5.27 -9.93
N THR A 91 12.59 6.36 -10.05
CA THR A 91 13.13 7.66 -10.47
C THR A 91 13.38 8.60 -9.30
N ILE A 92 12.34 9.32 -8.88
CA ILE A 92 12.42 10.53 -8.07
C ILE A 92 12.56 10.15 -6.60
N HIS A 93 11.84 9.13 -6.14
CA HIS A 93 11.74 8.87 -4.71
C HIS A 93 12.74 7.85 -4.18
N HIS A 94 13.52 7.19 -5.05
CA HIS A 94 14.53 6.22 -4.62
C HIS A 94 15.50 6.83 -3.61
N LYS A 95 16.17 7.94 -3.97
CA LYS A 95 17.12 8.64 -3.08
C LYS A 95 16.44 9.18 -1.81
N TYR A 96 15.23 9.71 -1.95
CA TYR A 96 14.48 10.26 -0.82
C TYR A 96 14.14 9.20 0.23
N PHE A 97 13.51 8.08 -0.19
CA PHE A 97 13.15 7.00 0.73
C PHE A 97 14.37 6.23 1.22
N LEU A 98 15.40 6.05 0.38
CA LEU A 98 16.66 5.43 0.79
C LEU A 98 17.34 6.22 1.90
N SER A 99 17.44 7.55 1.77
CA SER A 99 18.05 8.41 2.81
C SER A 99 17.31 8.35 4.15
N LYS A 100 16.04 7.95 4.15
CA LYS A 100 15.21 7.79 5.36
C LYS A 100 15.23 6.37 5.92
N GLY A 101 15.72 5.39 5.16
CA GLY A 101 15.63 3.97 5.48
C GLY A 101 14.22 3.41 5.29
N LEU A 102 13.49 3.91 4.28
CA LEU A 102 12.09 3.54 4.00
C LEU A 102 11.91 2.83 2.65
N LEU A 103 12.92 2.77 1.79
CA LEU A 103 12.79 2.27 0.42
C LEU A 103 12.16 0.86 0.36
N LEU A 104 12.74 -0.09 1.11
CA LEU A 104 12.23 -1.47 1.17
C LEU A 104 10.78 -1.54 1.67
N HIS A 105 10.43 -0.72 2.67
CA HIS A 105 9.06 -0.66 3.20
C HIS A 105 8.07 0.01 2.24
N VAL A 106 8.55 0.86 1.33
CA VAL A 106 7.70 1.42 0.27
C VAL A 106 7.47 0.38 -0.81
N GLU A 107 8.49 -0.40 -1.20
CA GLU A 107 8.33 -1.47 -2.19
C GLU A 107 7.28 -2.50 -1.78
N THR A 108 7.18 -2.85 -0.49
CA THR A 108 6.13 -3.76 0.00
C THR A 108 4.71 -3.21 -0.16
N LEU A 109 4.53 -1.89 -0.35
CA LEU A 109 3.24 -1.29 -0.65
C LEU A 109 2.72 -1.66 -2.05
N TYR A 110 3.55 -2.24 -2.92
CA TYR A 110 3.12 -2.75 -4.23
C TYR A 110 1.89 -3.65 -4.11
N LEU A 111 1.87 -4.57 -3.13
CA LEU A 111 0.72 -5.44 -2.89
C LEU A 111 -0.55 -4.66 -2.52
N LEU A 112 -0.41 -3.51 -1.83
CA LEU A 112 -1.55 -2.64 -1.55
C LEU A 112 -2.07 -1.95 -2.83
N VAL A 113 -1.18 -1.56 -3.75
CA VAL A 113 -1.54 -1.00 -5.06
C VAL A 113 -2.33 -2.03 -5.88
N VAL A 114 -1.81 -3.26 -5.98
CA VAL A 114 -2.48 -4.38 -6.66
C VAL A 114 -3.87 -4.64 -6.05
N ARG A 115 -3.95 -4.71 -4.72
CA ARG A 115 -5.25 -4.87 -4.03
C ARG A 115 -6.22 -3.76 -4.40
N ASN A 116 -5.76 -2.51 -4.44
CA ASN A 116 -6.61 -1.37 -4.78
C ASN A 116 -7.06 -1.39 -6.25
N LEU A 117 -6.19 -1.80 -7.17
CA LEU A 117 -6.56 -2.05 -8.57
C LEU A 117 -7.66 -3.12 -8.66
N PHE A 118 -7.47 -4.27 -8.01
CA PHE A 118 -8.48 -5.34 -8.02
C PHE A 118 -9.81 -4.93 -7.39
N ARG A 119 -9.77 -4.08 -6.35
CA ARG A 119 -10.98 -3.48 -5.80
C ARG A 119 -11.68 -2.58 -6.82
N GLN A 120 -10.95 -1.81 -7.63
CA GLN A 120 -11.54 -1.00 -8.71
C GLN A 120 -12.20 -1.89 -9.77
N VAL A 121 -11.56 -3.00 -10.16
CA VAL A 121 -12.15 -3.99 -11.09
C VAL A 121 -13.47 -4.53 -10.54
N TRP A 122 -13.49 -4.95 -9.27
CA TRP A 122 -14.71 -5.43 -8.63
C TRP A 122 -15.83 -4.37 -8.59
N LEU A 123 -15.48 -3.11 -8.31
CA LEU A 123 -16.45 -2.00 -8.35
C LEU A 123 -16.98 -1.74 -9.76
N ALA A 124 -16.12 -1.81 -10.78
CA ALA A 124 -16.49 -1.62 -12.18
C ALA A 124 -17.40 -2.75 -12.71
N LEU A 125 -17.22 -3.97 -12.20
CA LEU A 125 -18.06 -5.13 -12.49
C LEU A 125 -19.28 -5.23 -11.57
N ASN A 126 -19.84 -4.09 -11.14
CA ASN A 126 -21.05 -4.02 -10.32
C ASN A 126 -21.03 -4.92 -9.05
N LYS A 127 -19.85 -5.10 -8.47
CA LYS A 127 -19.63 -5.91 -7.27
C LYS A 127 -19.99 -7.39 -7.43
N GLU A 128 -19.81 -7.95 -8.62
CA GLU A 128 -19.98 -9.39 -8.85
C GLU A 128 -19.09 -10.24 -7.93
N ASN A 129 -19.67 -11.33 -7.41
CA ASN A 129 -18.97 -12.23 -6.49
C ASN A 129 -18.07 -13.22 -7.21
N LYS A 130 -18.22 -13.41 -8.53
CA LYS A 130 -17.45 -14.37 -9.31
C LYS A 130 -16.89 -13.68 -10.53
N ILE A 131 -15.58 -13.48 -10.55
CA ILE A 131 -14.88 -12.74 -11.61
C ILE A 131 -13.81 -13.65 -12.21
N SER A 132 -13.64 -13.65 -13.53
CA SER A 132 -12.57 -14.44 -14.17
C SER A 132 -11.20 -13.85 -13.83
N ILE A 133 -10.17 -14.70 -13.72
CA ILE A 133 -8.79 -14.24 -13.52
C ILE A 133 -8.37 -13.34 -14.69
N GLU A 134 -8.84 -13.64 -15.90
CA GLU A 134 -8.57 -12.83 -17.10
C GLU A 134 -8.98 -11.37 -16.92
N MET A 135 -10.12 -11.06 -16.28
CA MET A 135 -10.52 -9.67 -16.04
C MET A 135 -9.52 -8.92 -15.16
N PHE A 136 -8.95 -9.59 -14.14
CA PHE A 136 -7.90 -9.01 -13.32
C PHE A 136 -6.58 -8.88 -14.08
N THR A 137 -6.21 -9.89 -14.88
CA THR A 137 -5.04 -9.83 -15.77
C THR A 137 -5.12 -8.63 -16.70
N ARG A 138 -6.25 -8.43 -17.39
CA ARG A 138 -6.48 -7.29 -18.29
C ARG A 138 -6.37 -5.95 -17.56
N ALA A 139 -6.80 -5.88 -16.31
CA ALA A 139 -6.65 -4.67 -15.51
C ALA A 139 -5.18 -4.38 -15.16
N ILE A 140 -4.36 -5.41 -14.90
CA ILE A 140 -2.91 -5.25 -14.71
C ILE A 140 -2.28 -4.75 -16.01
N GLU A 141 -2.57 -5.38 -17.14
CA GLU A 141 -2.05 -4.97 -18.46
C GLU A 141 -2.42 -3.51 -18.75
N TRP A 142 -3.68 -3.14 -18.52
CA TRP A 142 -4.15 -1.76 -18.71
C TRP A 142 -3.41 -0.79 -17.79
N SER A 143 -3.23 -1.14 -16.51
CA SER A 143 -2.48 -0.32 -15.56
C SER A 143 -0.99 -0.21 -15.89
N ASN A 144 -0.44 -1.15 -16.67
CA ASN A 144 0.95 -1.17 -17.13
C ASN A 144 1.09 -0.75 -18.60
N HIS A 145 0.17 0.05 -19.12
CA HIS A 145 0.21 0.57 -20.49
C HIS A 145 0.31 -0.51 -21.58
N GLY A 146 -0.34 -1.66 -21.37
CA GLY A 146 -0.43 -2.75 -22.33
C GLY A 146 0.70 -3.78 -22.23
N GLU A 147 1.58 -3.70 -21.23
CA GLU A 147 2.55 -4.76 -20.95
C GLU A 147 1.80 -6.05 -20.58
N THR A 148 2.08 -7.13 -21.32
CA THR A 148 1.39 -8.42 -21.18
C THR A 148 1.63 -9.01 -19.80
N CYS A 149 0.57 -9.49 -19.16
CA CYS A 149 0.64 -10.15 -17.86
C CYS A 149 0.22 -11.61 -18.00
N ASP A 150 1.06 -12.53 -17.50
CA ASP A 150 0.69 -13.94 -17.44
C ASP A 150 -0.47 -14.13 -16.43
N PRO A 151 -1.60 -14.77 -16.82
CA PRO A 151 -2.68 -15.10 -15.92
C PRO A 151 -2.24 -15.84 -14.65
N LEU A 152 -1.18 -16.65 -14.70
CA LEU A 152 -0.63 -17.32 -13.53
C LEU A 152 0.04 -16.35 -12.55
N GLN A 153 0.69 -15.29 -13.05
CA GLN A 153 1.22 -14.21 -12.21
C GLN A 153 0.08 -13.46 -11.51
N CYS A 154 -0.99 -13.14 -12.24
CA CYS A 154 -2.18 -12.53 -11.65
C CYS A 154 -2.82 -13.43 -10.57
N ALA A 155 -2.94 -14.73 -10.84
CA ALA A 155 -3.44 -15.71 -9.87
C ALA A 155 -2.55 -15.79 -8.62
N THR A 156 -1.24 -15.68 -8.78
CA THR A 156 -0.26 -15.67 -7.67
C THR A 156 -0.45 -14.43 -6.80
N LEU A 157 -0.59 -13.24 -7.40
CA LEU A 157 -0.87 -12.00 -6.68
C LEU A 157 -2.19 -12.09 -5.89
N LEU A 158 -3.25 -12.62 -6.51
CA LEU A 158 -4.52 -12.88 -5.84
C LEU A 158 -4.35 -13.83 -4.65
N ALA A 159 -3.63 -14.94 -4.83
CA ALA A 159 -3.36 -15.91 -3.78
C ALA A 159 -2.58 -15.27 -2.61
N THR A 160 -1.58 -14.43 -2.89
CA THR A 160 -0.85 -13.66 -1.87
C THR A 160 -1.77 -12.71 -1.11
N LEU A 161 -2.67 -11.99 -1.80
CA LEU A 161 -3.61 -11.09 -1.14
C LEU A 161 -4.63 -11.83 -0.28
N ILE A 162 -5.06 -13.02 -0.71
CA ILE A 162 -5.96 -13.89 0.04
C ILE A 162 -5.26 -14.43 1.29
N SER A 163 -4.03 -14.94 1.16
CA SER A 163 -3.29 -15.49 2.31
C SER A 163 -2.98 -14.43 3.37
N GLN A 164 -2.76 -13.18 2.94
CA GLN A 164 -2.59 -12.03 3.84
C GLN A 164 -3.91 -11.43 4.36
N SER A 165 -5.06 -12.06 4.07
CA SER A 165 -6.40 -11.56 4.44
C SER A 165 -6.71 -10.14 3.92
N ARG A 166 -6.02 -9.70 2.86
CA ARG A 166 -6.24 -8.41 2.18
C ARG A 166 -7.40 -8.45 1.19
N VAL A 167 -7.74 -9.65 0.76
CA VAL A 167 -8.92 -9.97 -0.06
C VAL A 167 -9.56 -11.23 0.52
N LYS A 168 -10.87 -11.19 0.80
CA LYS A 168 -11.63 -12.37 1.25
C LYS A 168 -12.22 -13.06 0.03
N ALA A 169 -11.56 -14.12 -0.42
CA ALA A 169 -11.95 -14.85 -1.62
C ALA A 169 -11.32 -16.25 -1.63
N TYR A 170 -11.76 -17.08 -2.59
CA TYR A 170 -11.03 -18.28 -3.00
C TYR A 170 -10.86 -18.33 -4.51
N ILE A 171 -9.83 -19.02 -4.97
CA ILE A 171 -9.54 -19.20 -6.40
C ILE A 171 -10.04 -20.57 -6.83
N SER A 172 -10.91 -20.61 -7.84
CA SER A 172 -11.30 -21.84 -8.53
C SER A 172 -10.38 -22.05 -9.74
N TYR A 173 -9.30 -22.81 -9.57
CA TYR A 173 -8.34 -23.10 -10.64
C TYR A 173 -8.98 -23.82 -11.83
N LYS A 174 -9.92 -24.74 -11.58
CA LYS A 174 -10.65 -25.47 -12.65
C LYS A 174 -11.36 -24.52 -13.62
N HIS A 175 -11.88 -23.40 -13.11
CA HIS A 175 -12.64 -22.44 -13.89
C HIS A 175 -11.89 -21.14 -14.15
N MET A 176 -10.64 -21.02 -13.68
CA MET A 176 -9.86 -19.78 -13.69
C MET A 176 -10.67 -18.55 -13.24
N THR A 177 -11.39 -18.71 -12.13
CA THR A 177 -12.25 -17.66 -11.54
C THR A 177 -11.93 -17.44 -10.07
N VAL A 178 -12.10 -16.20 -9.63
CA VAL A 178 -12.03 -15.79 -8.23
C VAL A 178 -13.46 -15.66 -7.72
N VAL A 179 -13.75 -16.31 -6.60
CA VAL A 179 -15.03 -16.18 -5.91
C VAL A 179 -14.80 -15.33 -4.65
N LEU A 180 -15.25 -14.09 -4.71
CA LEU A 180 -15.16 -13.09 -3.68
C LEU A 180 -16.25 -13.31 -2.60
N SER A 181 -15.92 -12.96 -1.36
CA SER A 181 -16.89 -12.93 -0.25
C SER A 181 -18.03 -11.96 -0.55
N LYS A 182 -19.27 -12.35 -0.21
CA LYS A 182 -20.42 -11.45 -0.25
C LYS A 182 -20.31 -10.33 0.79
N GLU A 183 -19.65 -10.63 1.90
CA GLU A 183 -19.41 -9.70 2.99
C GLU A 183 -17.99 -9.15 2.91
N ASP A 184 -17.90 -7.87 2.56
CA ASP A 184 -16.67 -7.07 2.55
C ASP A 184 -15.46 -7.80 1.93
N PRO A 185 -15.50 -8.11 0.61
CA PRO A 185 -14.44 -8.87 -0.07
C PRO A 185 -13.09 -8.17 -0.08
N PHE A 186 -13.10 -6.84 0.09
CA PHE A 186 -11.92 -5.99 0.19
C PHE A 186 -11.97 -5.26 1.54
N PRO A 187 -11.65 -5.95 2.65
CA PRO A 187 -11.83 -5.39 3.98
C PRO A 187 -10.99 -4.15 4.20
N LYS A 188 -11.49 -3.25 5.05
CA LYS A 188 -10.64 -2.25 5.69
C LYS A 188 -9.67 -3.01 6.59
N LEU A 189 -8.41 -3.05 6.19
CA LEU A 189 -7.35 -3.71 6.95
C LEU A 189 -7.24 -3.00 8.31
N GLN A 190 -7.25 -3.78 9.40
CA GLN A 190 -7.21 -3.31 10.80
C GLN A 190 -5.78 -3.20 11.30
#